data_AF-A0A6A6YYE1-F1
#
_entry.id   AF-A0A6A6YYE1-F1
#
_cell.length_a   1.000
_cell.length_b   1.000
_cell.length_c   1.000
_cell.angle_alpha   90.00
_cell.angle_beta   90.00
_cell.angle_gamma   90.00
#
_symmetry.space_group_name_H-M   'P 1'
#
loop_
_entity.id
_entity.type
_entity.pdbx_description
1 polymer ?
#
loop_
_entity_poly.entity_id
_entity_poly.type
_entity_poly.pdbx_seq_one_letter_code
_entity_poly.pdbx_strand_id
1 'polypeptide(L)'
;MAPKSFRKHLGIPPSTASPSDSALIIIDAQNEYAKGLFKFTNAAASGAIIASLLKKYRDANSKIVFTPGTELAEAFEEVKAKDGKEVIWKDLLG
;
A
#
# COMPACT_ATOMS: atom_id res chain seq x y z
N MET A 1 24.46 2.76 17.41
CA MET A 1 24.47 3.37 16.06
C MET A 1 23.68 2.46 15.13
N ALA A 2 22.75 2.99 14.31
CA ALA A 2 22.05 2.17 13.34
C ALA A 2 23.02 1.64 12.26
N PRO A 3 22.87 0.38 11.80
CA PRO A 3 23.75 -0.18 10.77
C PRO A 3 23.68 0.66 9.49
N LYS A 4 24.83 0.92 8.87
CA LYS A 4 24.89 1.62 7.58
C LYS A 4 24.47 0.66 6.47
N SER A 5 23.55 1.08 5.61
CA SER A 5 23.23 0.33 4.39
C SER A 5 24.44 0.27 3.46
N PHE A 6 24.47 -0.75 2.59
CA PHE A 6 25.51 -0.92 1.56
C PHE A 6 25.70 0.36 0.70
N ARG A 7 24.59 0.98 0.29
CA ARG A 7 24.60 2.25 -0.46
C ARG A 7 25.26 3.39 0.31
N LYS A 8 25.02 3.48 1.63
CA LYS A 8 25.64 4.48 2.50
C LYS A 8 27.14 4.24 2.69
N HIS A 9 27.60 3.00 2.59
CA HIS A 9 29.03 2.67 2.56
C HIS A 9 29.71 3.15 1.27
N LEU A 10 28.98 3.13 0.15
CA LEU A 10 29.49 3.47 -1.18
C LEU A 10 29.22 4.93 -1.60
N GLY A 11 28.62 5.74 -0.74
CA GLY A 11 28.24 7.13 -1.10
C GLY A 11 27.11 7.24 -2.13
N ILE A 12 26.39 6.15 -2.39
CA ILE A 12 25.28 6.13 -3.36
C ILE A 12 24.03 6.73 -2.67
N PRO A 13 23.41 7.78 -3.22
CA PRO A 13 22.22 8.36 -2.63
C PRO A 13 21.03 7.38 -2.62
N PRO A 14 20.06 7.56 -1.71
CA PRO A 14 18.81 6.80 -1.75
C PRO A 14 18.12 6.99 -3.10
N SER A 15 17.63 5.89 -3.69
CA SER A 15 16.72 6.01 -4.83
C SER A 15 15.32 6.32 -4.32
N THR A 16 14.59 7.16 -5.05
CA THR A 16 13.18 7.47 -4.79
C THR A 16 12.34 6.91 -5.92
N ALA A 17 11.22 6.26 -5.58
CA ALA A 17 10.25 5.83 -6.59
C ALA A 17 9.41 7.01 -7.07
N SER A 18 9.06 7.01 -8.35
CA SER A 18 8.06 7.90 -8.94
C SER A 18 6.88 7.08 -9.47
N PRO A 19 5.68 7.66 -9.66
CA PRO A 19 4.58 6.94 -10.28
C PRO A 19 4.90 6.43 -11.69
N SER A 20 5.79 7.07 -12.44
CA SER A 20 6.11 6.70 -13.84
C SER A 20 7.07 5.51 -13.97
N ASP A 21 7.86 5.19 -12.93
CA ASP A 21 8.89 4.14 -12.97
C ASP A 21 8.69 3.04 -11.93
N SER A 22 7.52 2.98 -11.29
CA SER A 22 7.21 2.02 -10.25
C SER A 22 5.75 1.56 -10.26
N ALA A 23 5.43 0.61 -9.39
CA ALA A 23 4.07 0.15 -9.12
C ALA A 23 3.72 0.40 -7.65
N LEU A 24 2.48 0.81 -7.39
CA LEU A 24 1.95 0.93 -6.03
C LEU A 24 1.31 -0.39 -5.60
N ILE A 25 1.81 -0.99 -4.53
CA ILE A 25 1.22 -2.18 -3.91
C ILE A 25 0.62 -1.77 -2.56
N ILE A 26 -0.69 -1.99 -2.39
CA ILE A 26 -1.40 -1.73 -1.13
C ILE A 26 -1.77 -3.07 -0.50
N ILE A 27 -1.16 -3.36 0.65
CA ILE A 27 -1.31 -4.63 1.37
C ILE A 27 -2.28 -4.46 2.52
N ASP A 28 -3.30 -5.33 2.58
CA ASP A 28 -4.24 -5.48 3.68
C ASP A 28 -4.84 -4.17 4.23
N ALA A 29 -5.16 -3.22 3.34
CA ALA A 29 -5.83 -1.95 3.70
C ALA A 29 -7.33 -2.15 3.96
N GLN A 30 -7.64 -2.93 5.01
CA GLN A 30 -8.98 -3.36 5.40
C GLN A 30 -9.44 -2.69 6.71
N ASN A 31 -10.76 -2.64 6.91
CA ASN A 31 -11.37 -2.08 8.12
C ASN A 31 -10.93 -2.77 9.43
N GLU A 32 -10.43 -4.01 9.37
CA GLU A 32 -9.91 -4.76 10.52
C GLU A 32 -8.85 -3.99 11.31
N TYR A 33 -7.98 -3.25 10.61
CA TYR A 33 -6.93 -2.46 11.23
C TYR A 33 -7.41 -1.14 11.84
N ALA A 34 -8.65 -0.72 11.53
CA ALA A 34 -9.26 0.49 12.10
C ALA A 34 -10.31 0.18 13.17
N LYS A 35 -11.08 -0.90 13.01
CA LYS A 35 -12.29 -1.20 13.79
C LYS A 35 -12.31 -2.63 14.38
N GLY A 36 -11.36 -3.48 14.01
CA GLY A 36 -11.33 -4.90 14.40
C GLY A 36 -10.44 -5.22 15.61
N LEU A 37 -10.15 -6.51 15.78
CA LEU A 37 -9.32 -7.04 16.86
C LEU A 37 -7.83 -6.70 16.66
N PHE A 38 -7.38 -6.56 15.41
CA PHE A 38 -6.01 -6.13 15.06
C PHE A 38 -5.87 -4.61 14.90
N LYS A 39 -6.74 -3.83 15.56
CA LYS A 39 -6.67 -2.38 15.53
C LYS A 39 -5.30 -1.88 15.96
N PHE A 40 -4.66 -1.08 15.11
CA PHE A 40 -3.44 -0.38 15.48
C PHE A 40 -3.70 1.12 15.64
N THR A 41 -2.88 1.76 16.47
CA THR A 41 -3.14 3.11 17.01
C THR A 41 -3.18 4.23 15.96
N ASN A 42 -2.71 3.98 14.74
CA ASN A 42 -2.51 5.03 13.72
C ASN A 42 -3.25 4.78 12.39
N ALA A 43 -4.27 3.92 12.40
CA ALA A 43 -5.00 3.50 11.20
C ALA A 43 -5.58 4.68 10.39
N ALA A 44 -6.16 5.68 11.06
CA ALA A 44 -6.76 6.83 10.38
C ALA A 44 -5.71 7.69 9.64
N ALA A 45 -4.58 7.98 10.30
CA ALA A 45 -3.49 8.74 9.68
C ALA A 45 -2.86 7.96 8.52
N SER A 46 -2.63 6.66 8.69
CA SER A 46 -2.14 5.79 7.62
C SER A 46 -3.11 5.72 6.44
N GLY A 47 -4.42 5.62 6.70
CA GLY A 47 -5.46 5.62 5.66
C GLY A 47 -5.44 6.88 4.80
N ALA A 48 -5.32 8.05 5.42
CA ALA A 48 -5.22 9.32 4.69
C ALA A 48 -3.96 9.40 3.81
N ILE A 49 -2.82 8.90 4.29
CA ILE A 49 -1.57 8.85 3.51
C ILE A 49 -1.68 7.88 2.34
N ILE A 50 -2.25 6.69 2.57
CA ILE A 50 -2.49 5.69 1.52
C ILE A 50 -3.42 6.28 0.44
N ALA A 51 -4.50 6.96 0.83
CA ALA A 51 -5.42 7.61 -0.12
C ALA A 51 -4.71 8.69 -0.97
N SER A 52 -3.86 9.51 -0.34
CA SER A 52 -3.06 10.51 -1.05
C SER A 52 -2.08 9.89 -2.05
N LEU A 53 -1.41 8.79 -1.65
CA LEU A 53 -0.48 8.07 -2.52
C LEU A 53 -1.22 7.39 -3.68
N LEU A 54 -2.35 6.74 -3.40
CA LEU A 54 -3.22 6.13 -4.39
C LEU A 54 -3.70 7.15 -5.42
N LYS A 55 -4.09 8.36 -4.98
CA LYS A 55 -4.46 9.45 -5.90
C LYS A 55 -3.32 9.79 -6.86
N LYS A 56 -2.08 9.95 -6.37
CA LYS A 56 -0.91 10.25 -7.22
C LYS A 56 -0.67 9.20 -8.29
N TYR A 57 -0.78 7.92 -7.95
CA TYR A 57 -0.60 6.82 -8.91
C TYR A 57 -1.79 6.69 -9.88
N ARG A 58 -3.01 7.06 -9.46
CA ARG A 58 -4.18 7.14 -10.35
C ARG A 58 -4.01 8.26 -11.38
N ASP A 59 -3.60 9.45 -10.94
CA ASP A 59 -3.41 10.63 -11.80
C ASP A 59 -2.30 10.38 -12.85
N ALA A 60 -1.30 9.58 -12.52
CA ALA A 60 -0.22 9.18 -13.42
C ALA A 60 -0.55 7.97 -14.32
N ASN A 61 -1.77 7.42 -14.24
CA ASN A 61 -2.18 6.19 -14.92
C ASN A 61 -1.20 5.00 -14.70
N SER A 62 -0.65 4.92 -13.49
CA SER A 62 0.37 3.96 -13.12
C SER A 62 -0.22 2.61 -12.69
N LYS A 63 0.67 1.61 -12.61
CA LYS A 63 0.33 0.27 -12.10
C LYS A 63 -0.01 0.33 -10.61
N ILE A 64 -1.17 -0.21 -10.25
CA ILE A 64 -1.66 -0.29 -8.87
C ILE A 64 -2.15 -1.71 -8.65
N VAL A 65 -1.67 -2.34 -7.57
CA VAL A 65 -2.01 -3.70 -7.16
C VAL A 65 -2.57 -3.67 -5.74
N PHE A 66 -3.68 -4.37 -5.54
CA PHE A 66 -4.30 -4.60 -4.22
C PHE A 66 -4.20 -6.08 -3.87
N THR A 67 -4.00 -6.40 -2.59
CA THR A 67 -4.09 -7.78 -2.07
C THR A 67 -5.27 -7.94 -1.09
N PRO A 68 -6.52 -8.02 -1.57
CA PRO A 68 -7.66 -8.36 -0.72
C PRO A 68 -7.71 -9.87 -0.43
N GLY A 69 -8.15 -10.30 0.78
CA GLY A 69 -8.36 -11.73 1.05
C GLY A 69 -8.31 -12.24 2.50
N THR A 70 -8.89 -11.56 3.50
CA THR A 70 -9.10 -12.13 4.85
C THR A 70 -10.56 -11.97 5.29
N GLU A 71 -11.05 -12.78 6.23
CA GLU A 71 -12.47 -12.90 6.63
C GLU A 71 -13.17 -11.59 7.08
N LEU A 72 -12.44 -10.48 7.26
CA LEU A 72 -12.98 -9.17 7.62
C LEU A 72 -12.83 -8.18 6.44
N ALA A 73 -13.41 -8.56 5.31
CA ALA A 73 -13.21 -7.92 4.01
C ALA A 73 -14.28 -6.87 3.66
N GLU A 74 -14.11 -5.66 4.20
CA GLU A 74 -14.38 -4.46 3.42
C GLU A 74 -13.13 -3.59 3.39
N ALA A 75 -12.66 -3.28 2.18
CA ALA A 75 -11.69 -2.22 1.97
C ALA A 75 -12.29 -0.88 2.41
N PHE A 76 -11.46 0.03 2.89
CA PHE A 76 -11.87 1.43 3.10
C PHE A 76 -12.56 1.95 1.83
N GLU A 77 -13.70 2.66 1.98
CA GLU A 77 -14.44 3.30 0.88
C GLU A 77 -13.48 4.09 -0.03
N GLU A 78 -12.50 4.73 0.59
CA GLU A 78 -11.47 5.58 -0.02
C GLU A 78 -10.47 4.80 -0.90
N VAL A 79 -10.39 3.48 -0.74
CA VAL A 79 -9.37 2.60 -1.36
C VAL A 79 -9.97 1.66 -2.41
N LYS A 80 -11.30 1.67 -2.62
CA LYS A 80 -11.97 0.81 -3.59
C LYS A 80 -11.34 0.91 -4.98
N ALA A 81 -11.08 -0.24 -5.60
CA ALA A 81 -10.64 -0.33 -6.98
C ALA A 81 -11.69 0.30 -7.90
N LYS A 82 -11.25 1.06 -8.90
CA LYS A 82 -12.11 1.61 -9.97
C LYS A 82 -11.66 1.01 -11.30
N ASP A 83 -12.64 0.67 -12.15
CA ASP A 83 -12.58 0.34 -13.58
C ASP A 83 -11.23 -0.15 -14.13
N GLY A 84 -11.13 -1.46 -14.39
CA GLY A 84 -10.08 -2.04 -15.24
C GLY A 84 -8.69 -2.20 -14.63
N LYS A 85 -8.53 -2.02 -13.31
CA LYS A 85 -7.23 -2.18 -12.61
C LYS A 85 -7.08 -3.60 -12.05
N GLU A 86 -5.85 -4.11 -12.11
CA GLU A 86 -5.50 -5.49 -11.73
C GLU A 86 -5.62 -5.70 -10.21
N VAL A 87 -6.55 -6.57 -9.80
CA VAL A 87 -6.68 -7.04 -8.42
C VAL A 87 -6.03 -8.43 -8.36
N ILE A 88 -5.00 -8.57 -7.53
CA ILE A 88 -4.32 -9.86 -7.33
C ILE A 88 -4.75 -10.41 -5.99
N TRP A 89 -5.45 -11.54 -6.02
CA TRP A 89 -5.86 -12.25 -4.83
C TRP A 89 -4.69 -13.08 -4.32
N LYS A 90 -4.41 -12.98 -3.01
CA LYS A 90 -3.45 -13.85 -2.36
C LYS A 90 -4.21 -15.08 -1.87
N ASP A 91 -3.87 -16.24 -2.42
CA ASP A 91 -4.34 -17.52 -1.88
C ASP A 91 -3.71 -17.71 -0.50
N LEU A 92 -4.52 -17.79 0.55
CA LEU A 92 -4.06 -18.23 1.87
C LEU A 92 -4.08 -19.76 1.81
N LEU A 93 -2.89 -20.36 1.84
CA LEU A 93 -2.72 -21.81 1.94
C LEU A 93 -3.62 -22.36 3.07
N GLY A 94 -4.28 -23.49 2.77
CA GLY A 94 -5.32 -24.13 3.59
C GLY A 94 -4.91 -24.57 4.99
#